data_AF-A0A0D3AH44-F1
#
_entry.id   AF-A0A0D3AH44-F1
#
_cell.length_a   1.000
_cell.length_b   1.000
_cell.length_c   1.000
_cell.angle_alpha   90.00
_cell.angle_beta   90.00
_cell.angle_gamma   90.00
#
_symmetry.space_group_name_H-M   'P 1'
#
loop_
_entity.id
_entity.type
_entity.pdbx_description
1 polymer ?
#
loop_
_entity_poly.entity_id
_entity_poly.type
_entity_poly.pdbx_seq_one_letter_code
_entity_poly.pdbx_strand_id
1 'polypeptide(L)' 'MLVEVDFQKPLPQKICFVDRDGTEVTVEVSYPWLPPCCGNCTKWGHTDKDCQVVKTLAILQRQDGVNE' A
#
# COMPACT_ATOMS: atom_id res chain seq x y z
N MET A 1 -7.10 17.50 -13.31
CA MET A 1 -7.31 17.22 -11.88
C MET A 1 -6.63 15.89 -11.60
N LEU A 2 -5.63 15.87 -10.72
CA LEU A 2 -4.97 14.64 -10.26
C LEU A 2 -5.32 14.48 -8.78
N VAL A 3 -5.46 13.24 -8.33
CA VAL A 3 -5.75 12.91 -6.93
C VAL A 3 -4.55 12.12 -6.40
N GLU A 4 -3.86 12.67 -5.41
CA GLU A 4 -2.82 11.96 -4.67
C GLU A 4 -3.46 11.16 -3.54
N VAL A 5 -3.07 9.90 -3.39
CA VAL A 5 -3.63 9.00 -2.38
C VAL A 5 -2.49 8.38 -1.58
N ASP A 6 -2.62 8.46 -0.26
CA ASP A 6 -1.70 7.83 0.68
C ASP A 6 -2.14 6.38 0.93
N PHE A 7 -1.36 5.43 0.41
CA PHE A 7 -1.60 4.00 0.56
C PHE A 7 -1.37 3.45 1.98
N GLN A 8 -0.86 4.26 2.92
CA GLN A 8 -0.79 3.88 4.34
C GLN A 8 -2.11 4.08 5.07
N LYS A 9 -3.10 4.71 4.42
CA LYS A 9 -4.43 4.96 4.96
C LYS A 9 -5.49 4.19 4.16
N PRO A 10 -6.69 3.99 4.71
CA PRO A 10 -7.81 3.45 3.96
C PRO A 10 -8.04 4.26 2.67
N LEU A 11 -8.14 3.56 1.55
CA LEU A 11 -8.38 4.20 0.25
C LEU A 11 -9.77 4.85 0.23
N PRO A 12 -9.91 6.07 -0.29
CA PRO A 12 -11.20 6.74 -0.39
C PRO A 12 -12.11 5.98 -1.36
N GLN A 13 -13.28 5.57 -0.88
CA GLN A 13 -14.30 4.94 -1.74
C GLN A 13 -15.25 5.96 -2.36
N LYS A 14 -15.29 7.17 -1.79
CA LYS A 14 -16.17 8.27 -2.22
C LYS A 14 -15.45 9.59 -2.10
N ILE A 15 -15.70 10.48 -3.06
CA ILE A 15 -15.20 11.85 -3.06
C ILE A 15 -16.42 12.78 -3.14
N CYS A 16 -16.55 13.68 -2.18
CA CYS A 16 -17.60 14.70 -2.15
C CYS A 16 -17.00 16.06 -2.48
N PHE A 17 -17.61 16.79 -3.41
CA PHE A 17 -17.20 18.15 -3.76
C PHE A 17 -18.42 18.96 -4.19
N VAL A 18 -18.30 20.29 -4.12
CA VAL A 18 -19.31 21.21 -4.64
C VAL A 18 -18.95 21.58 -6.07
N ASP A 19 -19.90 21.43 -6.99
CA ASP A 19 -19.71 21.82 -8.39
C ASP A 19 -19.81 23.35 -8.58
N ARG A 20 -19.77 23.80 -9.83
CA ARG A 20 -19.80 25.24 -10.15
C ARG A 20 -21.14 25.90 -9.86
N ASP A 21 -22.21 25.10 -9.80
CA ASP A 21 -23.57 25.57 -9.58
C ASP A 21 -23.96 25.52 -8.09
N GLY A 22 -23.00 25.13 -7.22
CA GLY A 22 -23.23 25.02 -5.77
C GLY A 22 -23.85 23.69 -5.35
N THR A 23 -23.93 22.71 -6.25
CA THR A 23 -24.51 21.40 -5.95
C THR A 23 -23.46 20.49 -5.32
N GLU A 24 -23.81 19.81 -4.23
CA GLU A 24 -22.96 18.79 -3.65
C GLU A 24 -23.02 17.51 -4.51
N VAL A 25 -21.87 17.11 -5.03
CA VAL A 25 -21.70 15.94 -5.90
C VAL A 25 -20.86 14.91 -5.16
N THR A 26 -21.34 13.67 -5.14
CA THR A 26 -20.59 12.52 -4.61
C THR A 26 -20.23 11.57 -5.75
N VAL A 27 -18.95 11.22 -5.85
CA VAL A 27 -18.42 10.29 -6.86
C VAL A 27 -17.87 9.05 -6.16
N GLU A 28 -18.30 7.86 -6.60
CA GLU A 28 -17.73 6.59 -6.15
C GLU A 28 -16.41 6.30 -6.87
N VAL A 29 -15.42 5.84 -6.10
CA VAL A 29 -14.08 5.55 -6.59
C VAL A 29 -13.91 4.04 -6.71
N SER A 30 -13.54 3.57 -7.90
CA SER A 30 -13.14 2.20 -8.14
C SER A 30 -11.65 2.13 -8.45
N TYR A 31 -11.00 1.06 -7.98
CA TYR A 31 -9.58 0.80 -8.21
C TYR A 31 -9.42 -0.53 -8.96
N PRO A 32 -9.59 -0.56 -10.30
CA PRO A 32 -9.58 -1.80 -11.08
C PRO A 32 -8.29 -2.60 -10.95
N TRP A 33 -7.18 -1.91 -10.68
CA TRP A 33 -5.92 -2.53 -10.34
C TRP A 33 -5.25 -1.76 -9.22
N LEU A 34 -5.05 -2.46 -8.10
CA LEU A 34 -4.22 -1.99 -7.00
C LEU A 34 -2.91 -2.78 -7.01
N PRO A 35 -1.78 -2.14 -6.66
CA PRO A 35 -0.56 -2.88 -6.42
C PRO A 35 -0.76 -3.91 -5.28
N PRO A 36 0.06 -4.96 -5.19
CA PRO A 36 -0.02 -5.88 -4.05
C PRO A 36 0.37 -5.15 -2.75
N CYS A 37 -0.33 -5.49 -1.66
CA CYS A 37 0.03 -5.08 -0.30
C CYS A 37 0.75 -6.24 0.40
N CYS A 38 1.96 -5.99 0.87
CA CYS A 38 2.81 -6.98 1.52
C CYS A 38 2.41 -7.17 2.99
N GLY A 39 1.99 -8.37 3.38
CA GLY A 39 1.67 -8.74 4.75
C GLY A 39 2.86 -8.72 5.71
N ASN A 40 4.09 -8.85 5.20
CA ASN A 40 5.31 -8.85 6.03
C ASN A 40 5.75 -7.46 6.50
N CYS A 41 5.50 -6.43 5.69
CA CYS A 41 6.00 -5.07 5.98
C CYS A 41 4.94 -3.97 5.79
N THR A 42 3.70 -4.36 5.49
CA THR A 42 2.53 -3.50 5.30
C THR A 42 2.68 -2.39 4.26
N LYS A 43 3.67 -2.53 3.36
CA LYS A 43 3.91 -1.62 2.23
C LYS A 43 3.31 -2.17 0.95
N TRP A 44 2.94 -1.26 0.06
CA TRP A 44 2.42 -1.57 -1.26
C TRP A 44 3.53 -1.69 -2.31
N GLY A 45 3.23 -2.36 -3.42
CA GLY A 45 4.10 -2.43 -4.61
C GLY A 45 4.91 -3.72 -4.75
N HIS A 46 4.79 -4.67 -3.82
CA HIS A 46 5.42 -5.99 -3.93
C HIS A 46 4.64 -7.06 -3.17
N THR A 47 4.89 -8.33 -3.49
CA THR A 47 4.29 -9.47 -2.78
C THR A 47 5.10 -9.87 -1.55
N ASP A 48 4.53 -10.70 -0.68
CA ASP A 48 5.22 -11.23 0.50
C ASP A 48 6.54 -11.93 0.17
N LYS A 49 6.58 -12.64 -0.98
CA LYS A 49 7.76 -13.36 -1.48
C LYS A 49 8.91 -12.42 -1.84
N ASP A 50 8.58 -11.22 -2.28
CA ASP A 50 9.55 -10.24 -2.76
C ASP A 50 10.03 -9.30 -1.66
N CYS A 51 9.47 -9.42 -0.45
CA CYS A 51 9.74 -8.52 0.68
C CYS A 51 11.20 -8.52 1.10
N GLN A 52 11.82 -7.33 1.05
CA GLN A 52 13.22 -7.15 1.45
C GLN A 52 13.43 -7.26 2.96
N VAL A 53 12.42 -6.95 3.78
CA VAL A 53 12.50 -7.07 5.25
C VAL A 53 12.75 -8.53 5.65
N VAL A 54 12.03 -9.47 5.04
CA VAL A 54 12.20 -10.91 5.29
C VAL A 54 13.57 -11.41 4.82
N LYS A 55 14.02 -10.94 3.65
CA LYS A 55 15.34 -11.29 3.10
C LYS A 55 16.47 -10.85 4.03
N THR A 56 16.38 -9.65 4.61
CA THR A 56 17.35 -9.16 5.59
C THR A 56 17.39 -10.03 6.85
N LEU A 57 16.25 -10.42 7.42
CA LEU A 57 16.21 -11.31 8.58
C LEU A 57 16.84 -12.68 8.30
N ALA A 58 16.59 -13.25 7.12
CA ALA A 58 17.18 -14.53 6.71
C ALA A 58 18.71 -14.47 6.55
N ILE A 59 19.27 -13.31 6.21
CA ILE A 59 20.72 -13.11 6.12
C ILE A 59 21.34 -13.03 7.53
N LEU A 60 20.67 -12.35 8.47
CA LEU A 60 21.14 -12.24 9.85
C LEU A 60 21.13 -13.59 10.58
N GLN A 61 20.11 -14.43 10.38
CA GLN A 61 20.03 -15.77 11.00
C GLN A 61 21.11 -16.76 10.51
N ARG A 62 21.81 -16.48 9.40
CA ARG A 62 22.91 -17.32 8.93
C ARG A 62 24.23 -17.06 9.65
N GLN A 63 24.32 -16.02 10.49
CA GLN A 63 25.57 -15.67 11.20
C GLN A 63 25.71 -16.32 12.58
N ASP A 64 24.65 -16.90 13.15
CA ASP A 64 24.69 -17.54 14.48
C ASP A 64 25.00 -19.06 14.45
N GLY A 65 25.60 -19.55 13.36
CA GLY A 65 25.88 -20.97 13.16
C GLY A 65 27.33 -21.25 12.74
N VAL A 66 28.31 -20.74 13.50
CA VAL A 66 29.74 -21.06 13.32
C VAL A 66 30.41 -21.24 14.70
N ASN A 67 30.65 -22.53 15.00
CA ASN A 67 31.73 -23.16 15.79
C ASN A 67 31.53 -23.46 17.30
N GLU A 68 31.45 -24.78 17.57
CA GLU A 68 32.31 -25.63 18.44
C GLU A 68 33.18 -24.95 19.52
#